data_AF-A0A4U5LX82-F1
#
_entry.id   AF-A0A4U5LX82-F1
#
_cell.length_a   1.000
_cell.length_b   1.000
_cell.length_c   1.000
_cell.angle_alpha   90.00
_cell.angle_beta   90.00
_cell.angle_gamma   90.00
#
_symmetry.space_group_name_H-M   'P 1'
#
loop_
_entity.id
_entity.type
_entity.pdbx_description
1 polymer ?
#
loop_
_entity_poly.entity_id
_entity_poly.type
_entity_poly.pdbx_seq_one_letter_code
_entity_poly.pdbx_strand_id
1 'polypeptide(L)'
;MSKSVAAGRGFVTSADIVVASTIIFFNFLSVFFNFVTLIVIYRIRTFHNSFGAFCAARSISECVIGVIFCFMVSPMILKQPTAVPQSLLVVIALVVNYLSVICLVSHFTLSVNRFVAIYFPVRNSLFTRGKTVAMILLMLLTAFLLHLLYLVDSCSLLAFSLQLYSFVNTDCALIHSEDSLLADVIMNHFNRVVSVLFVAVDLLILAKIVAWLLKHMKSNRNTQVKRDIRFFVQVTLNIRTGLLSAYFRL
;
A
#
# COMPACT_ATOMS: atom_id res chain seq x y z
N MET A 1 27.04 23.77 5.74
CA MET A 1 25.80 22.97 5.89
C MET A 1 24.95 23.20 4.66
N SER A 2 25.00 22.27 3.70
CA SER A 2 24.10 22.31 2.54
C SER A 2 22.66 22.14 3.03
N LYS A 3 21.74 23.00 2.60
CA LYS A 3 20.31 22.83 2.90
C LYS A 3 19.84 21.60 2.13
N SER A 4 19.53 20.51 2.83
CA SER A 4 19.01 19.29 2.19
C SER A 4 17.71 19.59 1.46
N VAL A 5 17.57 19.14 0.20
CA VAL A 5 16.34 19.22 -0.62
C VAL A 5 15.09 18.65 0.07
N ALA A 6 15.28 17.84 1.11
CA ALA A 6 14.20 17.27 1.92
C ALA A 6 13.60 18.21 2.99
N ALA A 7 14.34 19.22 3.45
CA ALA A 7 13.92 20.11 4.54
C ALA A 7 12.89 21.15 4.07
N GLY A 8 12.09 21.69 5.00
CA GLY A 8 11.07 22.68 4.68
C GLY A 8 11.64 24.05 4.30
N ARG A 9 10.84 24.86 3.59
CA ARG A 9 11.25 26.19 3.09
C ARG A 9 11.29 27.29 4.15
N GLY A 10 10.65 27.08 5.30
CA GLY A 10 10.48 28.08 6.37
C GLY A 10 9.25 28.97 6.23
N PHE A 11 8.50 28.85 5.15
CA PHE A 11 7.23 29.54 4.93
C PHE A 11 6.24 28.58 4.30
N VAL A 12 4.96 28.80 4.59
CA VAL A 12 3.84 27.95 4.16
C VAL A 12 3.15 28.59 2.96
N THR A 13 2.90 27.79 1.92
CA THR A 13 2.16 28.20 0.73
C THR A 13 0.72 27.68 0.76
N SER A 14 -0.16 28.23 -0.07
CA SER A 14 -1.52 27.69 -0.23
C SER A 14 -1.51 26.23 -0.69
N ALA A 15 -0.52 25.84 -1.49
CA ALA A 15 -0.34 24.46 -1.93
C ALA A 15 -0.04 23.52 -0.75
N ASP A 16 0.83 23.93 0.17
CA ASP A 16 1.15 23.16 1.38
C ASP A 16 -0.11 22.87 2.20
N ILE A 17 -1.00 23.88 2.36
CA ILE A 17 -2.26 23.75 3.10
C ILE A 17 -3.20 22.76 2.41
N VAL A 18 -3.38 22.89 1.09
CA VAL A 18 -4.26 22.01 0.31
C VAL A 18 -3.76 20.56 0.34
N VAL A 19 -2.45 20.35 0.10
CA VAL A 19 -1.84 19.03 0.08
C VAL A 19 -1.93 18.39 1.46
N ALA A 20 -1.51 19.09 2.52
CA ALA A 20 -1.56 18.53 3.87
C ALA A 20 -2.98 18.21 4.33
N SER A 21 -3.95 19.08 4.04
CA SER A 21 -5.37 18.85 4.38
C SER A 21 -5.93 17.63 3.65
N THR A 22 -5.58 17.48 2.37
CA THR A 22 -5.96 16.33 1.55
C THR A 22 -5.35 15.03 2.08
N ILE A 23 -4.05 15.05 2.41
CA ILE A 23 -3.36 13.91 3.01
C ILE A 23 -4.01 13.53 4.34
N ILE A 24 -4.30 14.50 5.22
CA ILE A 24 -4.97 14.23 6.51
C ILE A 24 -6.32 13.57 6.28
N PHE A 25 -7.15 14.14 5.39
CA PHE A 25 -8.49 13.63 5.13
C PHE A 25 -8.48 12.18 4.62
N PHE A 26 -7.69 11.88 3.59
CA PHE A 26 -7.63 10.54 3.02
C PHE A 26 -6.96 9.52 3.95
N ASN A 27 -5.91 9.90 4.68
CA ASN A 27 -5.26 8.99 5.62
C ASN A 27 -6.12 8.72 6.85
N PHE A 28 -6.86 9.71 7.35
CA PHE A 28 -7.82 9.50 8.43
C PHE A 28 -8.91 8.49 8.02
N LEU A 29 -9.48 8.67 6.83
CA LEU A 29 -10.48 7.76 6.28
C LEU A 29 -9.90 6.35 6.06
N SER A 30 -8.67 6.27 5.55
CA SER A 30 -7.94 5.00 5.36
C SER A 30 -7.72 4.27 6.67
N VAL A 31 -7.25 4.97 7.73
CA VAL A 31 -7.07 4.39 9.06
C VAL A 31 -8.39 3.90 9.62
N PHE A 32 -9.46 4.69 9.49
CA PHE A 32 -10.79 4.29 9.96
C PHE A 32 -11.27 3.00 9.30
N PHE A 33 -11.25 2.91 7.97
CA PHE A 33 -11.74 1.72 7.27
C PHE A 33 -10.85 0.49 7.49
N ASN A 34 -9.53 0.66 7.56
CA ASN A 34 -8.62 -0.44 7.86
C ASN A 34 -8.76 -0.92 9.30
N PHE A 35 -8.98 -0.03 10.24
CA PHE A 35 -9.25 -0.40 11.63
C PHE A 35 -10.57 -1.18 11.76
N VAL A 36 -11.64 -0.73 11.09
CA VAL A 36 -12.90 -1.49 11.01
C VAL A 36 -12.67 -2.87 10.39
N THR A 37 -11.85 -2.97 9.33
CA THR A 37 -11.49 -4.23 8.69
C THR A 37 -10.80 -5.19 9.68
N LEU A 38 -9.86 -4.68 10.49
CA LEU A 38 -9.21 -5.47 11.53
C LEU A 38 -10.19 -5.95 12.60
N ILE A 39 -11.13 -5.11 13.03
CA ILE A 39 -12.19 -5.51 13.98
C ILE A 39 -13.04 -6.65 13.38
N VAL A 40 -13.42 -6.53 12.10
CA VAL A 40 -14.22 -7.56 11.41
C VAL A 40 -13.47 -8.89 11.34
N ILE A 41 -12.19 -8.86 10.96
CA ILE A 41 -11.33 -10.06 10.91
C ILE A 41 -11.19 -10.70 12.30
N TYR A 42 -10.98 -9.87 13.33
CA TYR A 42 -10.83 -10.35 14.70
C TYR A 42 -12.12 -11.01 15.22
N ARG A 43 -13.27 -10.39 14.97
CA ARG A 43 -14.57 -10.83 15.51
C ARG A 43 -15.17 -12.03 14.78
N ILE A 44 -14.97 -12.15 13.47
CA ILE A 44 -15.63 -13.19 12.66
C ILE A 44 -14.68 -14.36 12.42
N ARG A 45 -14.99 -15.51 13.03
CA ARG A 45 -14.19 -16.74 12.91
C ARG A 45 -14.00 -17.23 11.47
N THR A 46 -14.96 -16.94 10.58
CA THR A 46 -14.85 -17.25 9.14
C THR A 46 -13.62 -16.61 8.49
N PHE A 47 -13.12 -15.49 9.02
CA PHE A 47 -11.90 -14.83 8.55
C PHE A 47 -10.62 -15.33 9.23
N HIS A 48 -10.67 -16.29 10.18
CA HIS A 48 -9.48 -16.89 10.78
C HIS A 48 -8.85 -17.95 9.87
N ASN A 49 -8.54 -17.52 8.65
CA ASN A 49 -7.94 -18.32 7.59
C ASN A 49 -6.84 -17.50 6.87
N SER A 50 -6.27 -18.08 5.83
CA SER A 50 -5.21 -17.46 5.00
C SER A 50 -5.61 -16.11 4.43
N PHE A 51 -6.88 -15.98 4.00
CA PHE A 51 -7.42 -14.73 3.49
C PHE A 51 -7.42 -13.62 4.55
N GLY A 52 -7.93 -13.91 5.75
CA GLY A 52 -7.97 -12.90 6.82
C GLY A 52 -6.58 -12.55 7.34
N ALA A 53 -5.62 -13.48 7.32
CA ALA A 53 -4.24 -13.20 7.70
C ALA A 53 -3.57 -12.17 6.77
N PHE A 54 -3.67 -12.35 5.45
CA PHE A 54 -3.14 -11.37 4.48
C PHE A 54 -3.90 -10.04 4.50
N CYS A 55 -5.22 -10.10 4.68
CA CYS A 55 -6.05 -8.90 4.84
C CYS A 55 -5.63 -8.10 6.10
N ALA A 56 -5.37 -8.79 7.21
CA ALA A 56 -4.89 -8.16 8.43
C ALA A 56 -3.48 -7.54 8.26
N ALA A 57 -2.54 -8.27 7.65
CA ALA A 57 -1.19 -7.74 7.38
C ALA A 57 -1.23 -6.46 6.53
N ARG A 58 -2.07 -6.45 5.50
CA ARG A 58 -2.32 -5.26 4.68
C ARG A 58 -2.91 -4.12 5.50
N SER A 59 -4.01 -4.37 6.21
CA SER A 59 -4.71 -3.31 6.96
C SER A 59 -3.87 -2.74 8.10
N ILE A 60 -3.05 -3.54 8.78
CA ILE A 60 -2.08 -3.05 9.77
C ILE A 60 -1.08 -2.09 9.09
N SER A 61 -0.52 -2.49 7.94
CA SER A 61 0.45 -1.68 7.21
C SER A 61 -0.16 -0.35 6.77
N GLU A 62 -1.37 -0.37 6.19
CA GLU A 62 -2.10 0.85 5.78
C GLU A 62 -2.45 1.75 6.98
N CYS A 63 -2.83 1.18 8.13
CA CYS A 63 -3.07 1.95 9.36
C CYS A 63 -1.80 2.66 9.84
N VAL A 64 -0.67 1.95 9.93
CA VAL A 64 0.59 2.54 10.41
C VAL A 64 1.08 3.64 9.47
N ILE A 65 1.04 3.40 8.16
CA ILE A 65 1.33 4.43 7.15
C ILE A 65 0.39 5.62 7.34
N GLY A 66 -0.92 5.39 7.48
CA GLY A 66 -1.90 6.46 7.66
C GLY A 66 -1.63 7.32 8.90
N VAL A 67 -1.28 6.70 10.02
CA VAL A 67 -0.89 7.40 11.26
C VAL A 67 0.36 8.24 11.05
N ILE A 68 1.40 7.71 10.40
CA ILE A 68 2.63 8.48 10.09
C ILE A 68 2.29 9.71 9.25
N PHE A 69 1.47 9.57 8.22
CA PHE A 69 1.11 10.71 7.37
C PHE A 69 0.24 11.73 8.10
N CYS A 70 -0.76 11.30 8.86
CA CYS A 70 -1.64 12.19 9.60
C CYS A 70 -0.91 12.99 10.70
N PHE A 71 -0.03 12.35 11.47
CA PHE A 71 0.50 12.93 12.71
C PHE A 71 1.96 13.37 12.62
N MET A 72 2.72 12.91 11.63
CA MET A 72 4.13 13.31 11.46
C MET A 72 4.29 14.14 10.19
N VAL A 73 3.94 13.58 9.03
CA VAL A 73 4.23 14.22 7.73
C VAL A 73 3.36 15.45 7.49
N SER A 74 2.04 15.35 7.60
CA SER A 74 1.15 16.49 7.33
C SER A 74 1.38 17.70 8.23
N PRO A 75 1.61 17.56 9.56
CA PRO A 75 2.00 18.68 10.40
C PRO A 75 3.34 19.32 10.00
N MET A 76 4.30 18.52 9.52
CA MET A 76 5.56 19.06 8.99
C MET A 76 5.34 19.84 7.68
N ILE A 77 4.47 19.37 6.79
CA ILE A 77 4.08 20.10 5.57
C ILE A 77 3.38 21.42 5.94
N LEU A 78 2.48 21.43 6.92
CA LEU A 78 1.79 22.64 7.38
C LEU A 78 2.68 23.66 8.07
N LYS A 79 3.85 23.25 8.58
CA LYS A 79 4.79 24.14 9.27
C LYS A 79 5.98 24.54 8.41
N GLN A 80 6.29 23.77 7.36
CA GLN A 80 7.50 23.92 6.53
C GLN A 80 8.78 24.21 7.34
N PRO A 81 9.11 23.45 8.41
CA PRO A 81 10.27 23.71 9.25
C PRO A 81 11.59 23.59 8.47
N THR A 82 12.48 24.57 8.63
CA THR A 82 13.81 24.60 7.99
C THR A 82 14.84 23.70 8.68
N ALA A 83 14.64 23.41 9.97
CA ALA A 83 15.57 22.67 10.81
C ALA A 83 14.97 21.31 11.25
N VAL A 84 14.64 20.46 10.27
CA VAL A 84 14.27 19.06 10.55
C VAL A 84 15.53 18.19 10.45
N PRO A 85 15.79 17.31 11.43
CA PRO A 85 16.87 16.33 11.30
C PRO A 85 16.67 15.47 10.05
N GLN A 86 17.65 15.44 9.15
CA GLN A 86 17.59 14.63 7.93
C GLN A 86 17.38 13.15 8.24
N SER A 87 17.95 12.65 9.34
CA SER A 87 17.73 11.29 9.82
C SER A 87 16.26 10.96 10.07
N LEU A 88 15.46 11.92 10.55
CA LEU A 88 14.03 11.73 10.77
C LEU A 88 13.28 11.53 9.44
N LEU A 89 13.59 12.36 8.42
CA LEU A 89 12.96 12.27 7.10
C LEU A 89 13.34 10.99 6.36
N VAL A 90 14.57 10.50 6.55
CA VAL A 90 15.04 9.20 6.06
C VAL A 90 14.31 8.06 6.76
N VAL A 91 14.22 8.08 8.11
CA VAL A 91 13.50 7.03 8.86
C VAL A 91 12.03 6.96 8.46
N ILE A 92 11.36 8.11 8.30
CA ILE A 92 9.98 8.16 7.80
C ILE A 92 9.88 7.49 6.43
N ALA A 93 10.77 7.83 5.50
CA ALA A 93 10.75 7.26 4.16
C ALA A 93 10.98 5.74 4.16
N LEU A 94 11.98 5.26 4.89
CA LEU A 94 12.29 3.84 5.01
C LEU A 94 11.14 3.04 5.63
N VAL A 95 10.53 3.54 6.71
CA VAL A 95 9.41 2.85 7.37
C VAL A 95 8.19 2.79 6.45
N VAL A 96 7.84 3.92 5.81
CA VAL A 96 6.68 3.97 4.91
C VAL A 96 6.90 3.07 3.70
N ASN A 97 8.07 3.12 3.08
CA ASN A 97 8.39 2.30 1.92
C ASN A 97 8.31 0.80 2.27
N TYR A 98 8.81 0.40 3.45
CA TYR A 98 8.79 -0.98 3.93
C TYR A 98 7.38 -1.52 4.09
N LEU A 99 6.53 -0.73 4.76
CA LEU A 99 5.11 -1.07 4.93
C LEU A 99 4.35 -1.05 3.60
N SER A 100 4.75 -0.21 2.65
CA SER A 100 4.13 -0.13 1.33
C SER A 100 4.39 -1.40 0.52
N VAL A 101 5.62 -1.94 0.57
CA VAL A 101 5.94 -3.23 -0.05
C VAL A 101 5.14 -4.37 0.59
N ILE A 102 5.05 -4.42 1.93
CA ILE A 102 4.25 -5.44 2.63
C ILE A 102 2.79 -5.36 2.19
N CYS A 103 2.22 -4.15 2.13
CA CYS A 103 0.86 -3.90 1.67
C CYS A 103 0.66 -4.42 0.24
N LEU A 104 1.56 -4.08 -0.67
CA LEU A 104 1.49 -4.46 -2.08
C LEU A 104 1.53 -5.97 -2.28
N VAL A 105 2.50 -6.67 -1.65
CA VAL A 105 2.63 -8.12 -1.81
C VAL A 105 1.49 -8.85 -1.10
N SER A 106 0.98 -8.33 0.02
CA SER A 106 -0.21 -8.86 0.69
C SER A 106 -1.44 -8.73 -0.22
N HIS A 107 -1.59 -7.62 -0.93
CA HIS A 107 -2.67 -7.40 -1.88
C HIS A 107 -2.60 -8.40 -3.04
N PHE A 108 -1.43 -8.54 -3.65
CA PHE A 108 -1.23 -9.51 -4.74
C PHE A 108 -1.55 -10.93 -4.29
N THR A 109 -1.07 -11.32 -3.11
CA THR A 109 -1.33 -12.63 -2.53
C THR A 109 -2.83 -12.86 -2.28
N LEU A 110 -3.54 -11.82 -1.82
CA LEU A 110 -4.98 -11.88 -1.62
C LEU A 110 -5.74 -12.10 -2.95
N SER A 111 -5.34 -11.40 -4.00
CA SER A 111 -5.90 -11.55 -5.35
C SER A 111 -5.66 -12.96 -5.89
N VAL A 112 -4.45 -13.50 -5.74
CA VAL A 112 -4.14 -14.90 -6.13
C VAL A 112 -4.96 -15.90 -5.32
N ASN A 113 -5.10 -15.72 -4.01
CA ASN A 113 -5.93 -16.58 -3.16
C ASN A 113 -7.38 -16.62 -3.65
N ARG A 114 -7.96 -15.46 -3.98
CA ARG A 114 -9.32 -15.37 -4.54
C ARG A 114 -9.41 -16.01 -5.92
N PHE A 115 -8.42 -15.80 -6.77
CA PHE A 115 -8.37 -16.40 -8.10
C PHE A 115 -8.41 -17.93 -8.02
N VAL A 116 -7.54 -18.52 -7.20
CA VAL A 116 -7.49 -19.98 -7.00
C VAL A 116 -8.83 -20.51 -6.47
N ALA A 117 -9.42 -19.83 -5.48
CA ALA A 117 -10.71 -20.24 -4.92
C ALA A 117 -11.86 -20.23 -5.95
N ILE A 118 -11.86 -19.28 -6.88
CA ILE A 118 -12.93 -19.11 -7.88
C ILE A 118 -12.72 -19.97 -9.13
N TYR A 119 -11.47 -20.17 -9.56
CA TYR A 119 -11.15 -20.93 -10.78
C TYR A 119 -10.87 -22.41 -10.51
N PHE A 120 -10.36 -22.75 -9.33
CA PHE A 120 -9.93 -24.12 -8.99
C PHE A 120 -10.49 -24.56 -7.62
N PRO A 121 -11.82 -24.64 -7.46
CA PRO A 121 -12.47 -24.92 -6.16
C PRO A 121 -12.10 -26.29 -5.57
N VAL A 122 -11.61 -27.24 -6.38
CA VAL A 122 -11.34 -28.63 -5.97
C VAL A 122 -9.95 -28.82 -5.35
N ARG A 123 -9.03 -27.83 -5.41
CA ARG A 123 -7.64 -28.00 -4.91
C ARG A 123 -7.06 -26.74 -4.27
N ASN A 124 -7.63 -26.30 -3.14
CA ASN A 124 -7.07 -25.22 -2.29
C ASN A 124 -5.82 -25.64 -1.47
N SER A 125 -4.94 -26.47 -2.05
CA SER A 125 -3.71 -26.93 -1.38
C SER A 125 -2.61 -25.86 -1.26
N LEU A 126 -2.77 -24.72 -1.95
CA LEU A 126 -1.81 -23.61 -1.96
C LEU A 126 -1.87 -22.77 -0.68
N PHE A 127 -3.05 -22.59 -0.09
CA PHE A 127 -3.28 -21.67 1.03
C PHE A 127 -3.63 -22.39 2.33
N THR A 128 -2.76 -23.31 2.76
CA THR A 128 -2.85 -23.93 4.09
C THR A 128 -2.22 -23.05 5.16
N ARG A 129 -2.59 -23.21 6.44
CA ARG A 129 -2.09 -22.39 7.55
C ARG A 129 -0.56 -22.32 7.61
N GLY A 130 0.14 -23.46 7.42
CA GLY A 130 1.61 -23.50 7.39
C GLY A 130 2.20 -22.72 6.22
N LYS A 131 1.63 -22.87 5.01
CA LYS A 131 2.06 -22.12 3.83
C LYS A 131 1.78 -20.63 3.95
N THR A 132 0.66 -20.24 4.56
CA THR A 132 0.34 -18.82 4.83
C THR A 132 1.39 -18.17 5.71
N VAL A 133 1.79 -18.82 6.80
CA VAL A 133 2.86 -18.30 7.66
C VAL A 133 4.16 -18.16 6.88
N ALA A 134 4.53 -19.18 6.09
CA ALA A 134 5.72 -19.11 5.24
C ALA A 134 5.64 -17.97 4.21
N MET A 135 4.47 -17.73 3.61
CA MET A 135 4.26 -16.62 2.67
C MET A 135 4.36 -15.26 3.37
N ILE A 136 3.83 -15.10 4.59
CA ILE A 136 3.98 -13.87 5.38
C ILE A 136 5.47 -13.61 5.69
N LEU A 137 6.20 -14.65 6.11
CA LEU A 137 7.64 -14.53 6.35
C LEU A 137 8.40 -14.16 5.07
N LEU A 138 8.05 -14.77 3.94
CA LEU A 138 8.62 -14.43 2.64
C LEU A 138 8.31 -12.98 2.24
N MET A 139 7.10 -12.49 2.53
CA MET A 139 6.73 -11.09 2.27
C MET A 139 7.57 -10.11 3.09
N LEU A 140 7.75 -10.39 4.38
CA LEU A 140 8.60 -9.58 5.26
C LEU A 140 10.05 -9.62 4.79
N LEU A 141 10.55 -10.79 4.39
CA LEU A 141 11.89 -10.96 3.85
C LEU A 141 12.07 -10.18 2.53
N THR A 142 11.13 -10.27 1.59
CA THR A 142 11.19 -9.52 0.33
C THR A 142 11.19 -8.01 0.58
N ALA A 143 10.33 -7.52 1.48
CA ALA A 143 10.33 -6.12 1.86
C ALA A 143 11.68 -5.70 2.47
N PHE A 144 12.24 -6.53 3.34
CA PHE A 144 13.54 -6.27 3.95
C PHE A 144 14.70 -6.26 2.93
N LEU A 145 14.76 -7.24 2.02
CA LEU A 145 15.79 -7.32 0.99
C LEU A 145 15.74 -6.12 0.03
N LEU A 146 14.54 -5.72 -0.40
CA LEU A 146 14.39 -4.51 -1.22
C LEU A 146 14.78 -3.25 -0.45
N HIS A 147 14.60 -3.22 0.87
CA HIS A 147 15.05 -2.12 1.72
C HIS A 147 16.57 -2.08 1.92
N LEU A 148 17.24 -3.24 1.99
CA LEU A 148 18.70 -3.29 2.08
C LEU A 148 19.37 -2.62 0.88
N LEU A 149 18.77 -2.66 -0.31
CA LEU A 149 19.29 -1.96 -1.49
C LEU A 149 19.47 -0.45 -1.25
N TYR A 150 18.58 0.16 -0.47
CA TYR A 150 18.66 1.58 -0.10
C TYR A 150 19.70 1.88 0.99
N LEU A 151 20.21 0.85 1.69
CA LEU A 151 21.22 0.99 2.73
C LEU A 151 22.64 0.67 2.25
N VAL A 152 22.77 -0.13 1.18
CA VAL A 152 24.07 -0.52 0.61
C VAL A 152 24.71 0.63 -0.15
N ASP A 153 23.90 1.43 -0.84
CA ASP A 153 24.38 2.59 -1.59
C ASP A 153 24.11 3.87 -0.79
N SER A 154 25.18 4.51 -0.33
CA SER A 154 25.11 5.76 0.45
C SER A 154 24.46 6.90 -0.33
N CYS A 155 24.40 6.79 -1.66
CA CYS A 155 23.76 7.75 -2.56
C CYS A 155 22.27 7.47 -2.80
N SER A 156 21.81 6.25 -2.49
CA SER A 156 20.41 5.83 -2.65
C SER A 156 19.56 6.16 -1.43
N LEU A 157 20.04 6.93 -0.45
CA LEU A 157 19.26 7.16 0.78
C LEU A 157 17.97 7.94 0.48
N LEU A 158 16.84 7.24 0.62
CA LEU A 158 15.51 7.77 0.42
C LEU A 158 15.10 8.66 1.61
N ALA A 159 14.66 9.89 1.33
CA ALA A 159 14.10 10.80 2.32
C ALA A 159 12.77 11.39 1.85
N PHE A 160 11.88 11.72 2.78
CA PHE A 160 10.65 12.43 2.43
C PHE A 160 10.92 13.94 2.30
N SER A 161 10.63 14.54 1.14
CA SER A 161 10.73 15.97 0.94
C SER A 161 9.45 16.69 1.33
N LEU A 162 9.57 17.64 2.28
CA LEU A 162 8.46 18.50 2.67
C LEU A 162 8.06 19.49 1.58
N GLN A 163 8.96 19.79 0.64
CA GLN A 163 8.74 20.79 -0.40
C GLN A 163 8.06 20.23 -1.64
N LEU A 164 8.44 19.00 -2.00
CA LEU A 164 7.96 18.28 -3.19
C LEU A 164 6.81 17.32 -2.87
N TYR A 165 6.53 17.11 -1.58
CA TYR A 165 5.51 16.18 -1.08
C TYR A 165 5.74 14.73 -1.53
N SER A 166 6.99 14.38 -1.85
CA SER A 166 7.38 13.09 -2.43
C SER A 166 8.65 12.55 -1.77
N PHE A 167 8.93 11.27 -2.03
CA PHE A 167 10.21 10.68 -1.67
C PHE A 167 11.28 11.11 -2.68
N VAL A 168 12.41 11.56 -2.16
CA VAL A 168 13.57 12.00 -2.95
C VAL A 168 14.82 11.35 -2.40
N ASN A 169 15.79 11.10 -3.26
CA ASN A 169 17.11 10.71 -2.81
C ASN A 169 17.81 11.93 -2.19
N THR A 170 18.56 11.68 -1.12
CA THR A 170 19.39 12.72 -0.53
C THR A 170 20.60 12.96 -1.44
N ASP A 171 20.84 14.21 -1.84
CA ASP A 171 21.90 14.56 -2.79
C ASP A 171 23.27 14.01 -2.36
N CYS A 172 23.91 13.26 -3.24
CA CYS A 172 25.36 13.14 -3.24
C CYS A 172 25.97 14.44 -3.77
N ALA A 173 26.94 14.99 -3.05
CA ALA A 173 27.72 16.15 -3.50
C ALA A 173 28.60 15.87 -4.74
N LEU A 174 28.55 14.66 -5.30
CA LEU A 174 29.33 14.22 -6.44
C LEU A 174 28.37 13.56 -7.43
N ILE A 175 28.29 14.15 -8.62
CA ILE A 175 27.61 13.69 -9.84
C ILE A 175 26.16 14.21 -9.97
N HIS A 176 26.03 15.28 -10.77
CA HIS A 176 24.85 15.60 -11.56
C HIS A 176 24.54 14.43 -12.53
N SER A 177 23.99 13.32 -12.02
CA SER A 177 23.48 12.26 -12.89
C SER A 177 21.98 12.15 -12.67
N GLU A 178 21.23 12.47 -13.72
CA GLU A 178 19.84 12.08 -13.97
C GLU A 178 19.67 10.55 -14.06
N ASP A 179 20.70 9.77 -13.76
CA ASP A 179 20.66 8.31 -13.73
C ASP A 179 20.01 7.86 -12.42
N SER A 180 18.76 7.41 -12.55
CA SER A 180 18.02 6.70 -11.51
C SER A 180 18.90 5.63 -10.87
N LEU A 181 19.19 5.80 -9.57
CA LEU A 181 19.92 4.84 -8.75
C LEU A 181 19.32 3.43 -8.89
N LEU A 182 20.18 2.41 -8.93
CA LEU A 182 19.79 1.01 -9.16
C LEU A 182 18.67 0.55 -8.22
N ALA A 183 18.69 1.00 -6.96
CA ALA A 183 17.66 0.70 -5.97
C ALA A 183 16.27 1.22 -6.38
N ASP A 184 16.19 2.45 -6.89
CA ASP A 184 14.93 3.05 -7.35
C ASP A 184 14.39 2.37 -8.61
N VAL A 185 15.28 2.03 -9.55
CA VAL A 185 14.88 1.30 -10.76
C VAL A 185 14.28 -0.05 -10.38
N ILE A 186 14.96 -0.80 -9.51
CA ILE A 186 14.49 -2.11 -9.04
C ILE A 186 13.16 -1.97 -8.29
N MET A 187 13.07 -1.04 -7.34
CA MET A 187 11.88 -0.84 -6.52
C MET A 187 10.68 -0.38 -7.36
N ASN A 188 10.86 0.61 -8.23
CA ASN A 188 9.80 1.11 -9.10
C ASN A 188 9.35 0.03 -10.09
N HIS A 189 10.29 -0.73 -10.67
CA HIS A 189 9.95 -1.83 -11.57
C HIS A 189 9.18 -2.93 -10.84
N PHE A 190 9.65 -3.37 -9.66
CA PHE A 190 8.97 -4.35 -8.82
C PHE A 190 7.55 -3.89 -8.46
N ASN A 191 7.42 -2.66 -7.96
CA ASN A 191 6.14 -2.10 -7.55
C ASN A 191 5.16 -2.03 -8.72
N ARG A 192 5.63 -1.59 -9.89
CA ARG A 192 4.82 -1.50 -11.12
C ARG A 192 4.36 -2.88 -11.59
N VAL A 193 5.27 -3.86 -11.67
CA VAL A 193 4.97 -5.21 -12.13
C VAL A 193 3.95 -5.88 -11.20
N VAL A 194 4.18 -5.88 -9.89
CA VAL A 194 3.26 -6.47 -8.93
C VAL A 194 1.89 -5.78 -8.97
N SER A 195 1.89 -4.44 -9.13
CA SER A 195 0.65 -3.67 -9.24
C SER A 195 -0.19 -4.04 -10.45
N VAL A 196 0.43 -4.10 -11.63
CA VAL A 196 -0.24 -4.50 -12.86
C VAL A 196 -0.77 -5.94 -12.75
N LEU A 197 0.01 -6.86 -12.15
CA LEU A 197 -0.40 -8.24 -11.98
C LEU A 197 -1.61 -8.40 -11.08
N PHE A 198 -1.66 -7.77 -9.90
CA PHE A 198 -2.82 -7.93 -9.03
C PHE A 198 -4.07 -7.28 -9.62
N VAL A 199 -3.94 -6.13 -10.29
CA VAL A 199 -5.06 -5.46 -10.97
C VAL A 199 -5.60 -6.36 -12.08
N ALA A 200 -4.72 -6.96 -12.90
CA ALA A 200 -5.14 -7.89 -13.95
C ALA A 200 -5.88 -9.11 -13.36
N VAL A 201 -5.37 -9.69 -12.27
CA VAL A 201 -6.02 -10.82 -11.59
C VAL A 201 -7.40 -10.42 -11.04
N ASP A 202 -7.51 -9.27 -10.38
CA ASP A 202 -8.78 -8.77 -9.84
C ASP A 202 -9.81 -8.48 -10.96
N LEU A 203 -9.37 -7.96 -12.11
CA LEU A 203 -10.23 -7.75 -13.28
C LEU A 203 -10.75 -9.07 -13.87
N LEU A 204 -9.90 -10.10 -13.97
CA LEU A 204 -10.31 -11.43 -14.42
C LEU A 204 -11.34 -12.05 -13.48
N ILE A 205 -11.10 -11.94 -12.17
CA ILE A 205 -12.05 -12.38 -11.13
C ILE A 205 -13.38 -11.65 -11.30
N LEU A 206 -13.34 -10.31 -11.42
CA LEU A 206 -14.54 -9.50 -11.57
C LEU A 206 -15.32 -9.89 -12.82
N ALA A 207 -14.65 -10.04 -13.96
CA ALA A 207 -15.28 -10.44 -15.23
C ALA A 207 -15.99 -11.80 -15.09
N LYS A 208 -15.35 -12.79 -14.47
CA LYS A 208 -15.94 -14.12 -14.25
C LYS A 208 -17.14 -14.08 -13.31
N ILE A 209 -17.05 -13.31 -12.22
CA ILE A 209 -18.17 -13.13 -11.27
C ILE A 209 -19.34 -12.46 -11.99
N VAL A 210 -19.10 -11.37 -12.72
CA VAL A 210 -20.15 -10.66 -13.47
C VAL A 210 -20.78 -11.58 -14.52
N ALA A 211 -20.00 -12.34 -15.29
CA ALA A 211 -20.52 -13.30 -16.26
C ALA A 211 -21.40 -14.38 -15.60
N TRP A 212 -20.96 -14.92 -14.46
CA TRP A 212 -21.74 -15.89 -13.68
C TRP A 212 -23.05 -15.27 -13.17
N LEU A 213 -23.00 -14.03 -12.66
CA LEU A 213 -24.17 -13.30 -12.18
C LEU A 213 -25.17 -13.01 -13.30
N LEU A 214 -24.71 -12.54 -14.47
CA LEU A 214 -25.58 -12.27 -15.62
C LEU A 214 -26.28 -13.56 -16.10
N LYS A 215 -25.55 -14.70 -16.09
CA LYS A 215 -26.12 -16.01 -16.43
C LYS A 215 -27.20 -16.44 -15.41
N HIS A 216 -26.96 -16.24 -14.12
CA HIS A 216 -27.91 -16.63 -13.06
C HIS A 216 -29.09 -15.67 -12.90
N MET A 217 -28.92 -14.36 -13.12
CA MET A 217 -29.99 -13.36 -13.10
C MET A 217 -31.01 -13.60 -14.22
N LYS A 218 -30.56 -14.10 -15.38
CA LYS A 218 -31.44 -14.56 -16.47
C LYS A 218 -32.22 -15.83 -16.12
N SER A 219 -31.78 -16.57 -15.09
CA SER A 219 -32.31 -17.88 -14.72
C SER A 219 -33.16 -17.91 -13.44
N ASN A 220 -32.96 -17.04 -12.43
CA ASN A 220 -33.87 -16.98 -11.27
C ASN A 220 -33.77 -15.71 -10.37
N ARG A 221 -34.89 -15.34 -9.74
CA ARG A 221 -35.20 -14.09 -9.02
C ARG A 221 -34.82 -14.12 -7.52
N ASN A 222 -33.69 -14.73 -7.13
CA ASN A 222 -33.48 -15.07 -5.70
C ASN A 222 -32.71 -14.01 -4.88
N THR A 223 -33.28 -13.63 -3.74
CA THR A 223 -32.85 -12.53 -2.84
C THR A 223 -31.50 -12.77 -2.16
N GLN A 224 -31.07 -14.04 -2.09
CA GLN A 224 -29.82 -14.47 -1.44
C GLN A 224 -28.58 -14.14 -2.26
N VAL A 225 -28.67 -14.23 -3.59
CA VAL A 225 -27.59 -13.86 -4.53
C VAL A 225 -27.28 -12.36 -4.46
N LYS A 226 -28.30 -11.51 -4.25
CA LYS A 226 -28.12 -10.06 -4.01
C LYS A 226 -27.34 -9.74 -2.73
N ARG A 227 -27.28 -10.65 -1.76
CA ARG A 227 -26.56 -10.46 -0.50
C ARG A 227 -25.07 -10.73 -0.66
N ASP A 228 -24.70 -11.79 -1.37
CA ASP A 228 -23.30 -12.15 -1.64
C ASP A 228 -22.63 -11.14 -2.60
N ILE A 229 -23.40 -10.57 -3.54
CA ILE A 229 -22.96 -9.47 -4.41
C ILE A 229 -22.62 -8.21 -3.61
N ARG A 230 -23.42 -7.86 -2.58
CA ARG A 230 -23.17 -6.66 -1.77
C ARG A 230 -21.86 -6.76 -1.00
N PHE A 231 -21.54 -7.94 -0.45
CA PHE A 231 -20.24 -8.16 0.21
C PHE A 231 -19.07 -8.01 -0.77
N PHE A 232 -19.23 -8.42 -2.03
CA PHE A 232 -18.16 -8.33 -3.03
C PHE A 232 -17.98 -6.90 -3.58
N VAL A 233 -19.06 -6.17 -3.84
CA VAL A 233 -19.00 -4.74 -4.23
C VAL A 233 -18.35 -3.90 -3.14
N GLN A 234 -18.57 -4.23 -1.86
CA GLN A 234 -17.95 -3.56 -0.72
C GLN A 234 -16.43 -3.77 -0.68
N VAL A 235 -15.95 -4.95 -1.09
CA VAL A 235 -14.52 -5.25 -1.23
C VAL A 235 -13.90 -4.48 -2.42
N THR A 236 -14.62 -4.33 -3.54
CA THR A 236 -14.15 -3.60 -4.72
C THR A 236 -14.19 -2.08 -4.53
N LEU A 237 -15.15 -1.54 -3.75
CA LEU A 237 -15.20 -0.10 -3.46
C LEU A 237 -14.03 0.36 -2.57
N ASN A 238 -13.50 -0.51 -1.72
CA ASN A 238 -12.23 -0.28 -1.00
C ASN A 238 -11.00 -0.21 -1.93
N ILE A 239 -11.10 -0.65 -3.20
CA ILE A 239 -10.01 -0.57 -4.19
C ILE A 239 -9.86 0.85 -4.75
N ARG A 240 -10.95 1.62 -4.86
CA ARG A 240 -10.90 3.01 -5.38
C ARG A 240 -10.20 3.98 -4.42
N THR A 241 -10.32 3.78 -3.11
CA THR A 241 -9.62 4.58 -2.10
C THR A 241 -8.13 4.22 -1.99
N GLY A 242 -7.77 2.95 -2.21
CA GLY A 242 -6.38 2.51 -2.23
C GLY A 242 -5.57 2.99 -3.45
N LEU A 243 -6.18 3.01 -4.64
CA LEU A 243 -5.52 3.47 -5.87
C LEU A 243 -5.23 4.98 -5.86
N LEU A 244 -6.13 5.80 -5.31
CA LEU A 244 -5.89 7.23 -5.10
C LEU A 244 -4.79 7.49 -4.06
N SER A 245 -4.64 6.62 -3.05
CA SER A 245 -3.54 6.69 -2.08
C SER A 245 -2.21 6.23 -2.67
N ALA A 246 -2.19 5.29 -3.62
CA ALA A 246 -0.97 4.82 -4.27
C ALA A 246 -0.47 5.78 -5.37
N TYR A 247 -1.38 6.42 -6.11
CA TYR A 247 -1.03 7.40 -7.15
C TYR A 247 -0.57 8.76 -6.60
N PHE A 248 -0.90 9.07 -5.35
CA PHE A 248 -0.41 10.27 -4.63
C PHE A 248 0.84 10.00 -3.76
N ARG A 249 1.40 8.78 -3.82
CA ARG A 249 2.59 8.37 -3.04
C ARG A 249 3.78 7.95 -3.91
N LEU A 250 3.71 8.23 -5.20
CA LEU A 250 4.85 8.30 -6.12
C LEU A 250 5.05 9.78 -6.46
#